data_AF-A0A7Y0D4H0-F1
#
_entry.id   AF-A0A7Y0D4H0-F1
#
_cell.length_a   1.000
_cell.length_b   1.000
_cell.length_c   1.000
_cell.angle_alpha   90.00
_cell.angle_beta   90.00
_cell.angle_gamma   90.00
#
_symmetry.space_group_name_H-M   'P 1'
#
loop_
_entity.id
_entity.type
_entity.pdbx_description
1 polymer ?
#
loop_
_entity_poly.entity_id
_entity_poly.type
_entity_poly.pdbx_seq_one_letter_code
_entity_poly.pdbx_strand_id
1 'polypeptide(L)'
;MVNVSLSATDDQLLQIVRSWLDVLAAEDYEKVFESLGYSMAWGAGAQAIRRDIEKYRSPEFYPGVSEFRVSDWRNAVGGNLEPKVLIRRYKYMESLPIVATIELDLPLNGRWSDLEADFIVTVRSPHNTEGVLCLEDICSPPMEMDDA
;
A
#
# COMPACT_ATOMS: atom_id res chain seq x y z
N MET A 1 -11.01 4.67 6.55
CA MET A 1 -10.44 5.89 5.94
C MET A 1 -9.78 6.70 7.03
N VAL A 2 -8.55 7.19 6.82
CA VAL A 2 -7.82 7.97 7.84
C VAL A 2 -7.75 9.43 7.43
N ASN A 3 -8.23 10.33 8.29
CA ASN A 3 -8.02 11.76 8.10
C ASN A 3 -6.57 12.12 8.42
N VAL A 4 -5.92 12.84 7.51
CA VAL A 4 -4.53 13.29 7.64
C VAL A 4 -4.44 14.79 7.45
N SER A 5 -3.58 15.44 8.23
CA SER A 5 -3.28 16.86 7.99
C SER A 5 -2.58 17.04 6.65
N LEU A 6 -2.96 18.05 5.87
CA LEU A 6 -2.26 18.39 4.62
C LEU A 6 -0.88 19.00 4.86
N SER A 7 -0.61 19.45 6.08
CA SER A 7 0.72 19.86 6.52
C SER A 7 1.54 18.72 7.12
N ALA A 8 1.02 17.48 7.15
CA ALA A 8 1.75 16.33 7.65
C ALA A 8 3.04 16.13 6.85
N THR A 9 4.14 15.81 7.52
CA THR A 9 5.42 15.49 6.89
C THR A 9 5.38 14.11 6.24
N ASP A 10 6.36 13.83 5.38
CA ASP A 10 6.49 12.51 4.74
C ASP A 10 6.67 11.40 5.78
N ASP A 11 7.46 11.65 6.84
CA ASP A 11 7.61 10.71 7.96
C ASP A 11 6.30 10.43 8.69
N GLN A 12 5.45 11.44 8.87
CA GLN A 12 4.14 11.27 9.51
C GLN A 12 3.20 10.45 8.64
N LEU A 13 3.19 10.69 7.33
CA LEU A 13 2.41 9.88 6.39
C LEU A 13 2.91 8.43 6.37
N LEU A 14 4.23 8.23 6.30
CA LEU A 14 4.84 6.90 6.32
C LEU A 14 4.57 6.16 7.63
N GLN A 15 4.53 6.86 8.77
CA GLN A 15 4.18 6.26 10.05
C GLN A 15 2.76 5.72 10.07
N ILE A 16 1.80 6.44 9.47
CA ILE A 16 0.41 5.98 9.35
C ILE A 16 0.36 4.72 8.47
N VAL A 17 1.05 4.74 7.33
CA VAL A 17 1.09 3.58 6.42
C VAL A 17 1.82 2.38 7.06
N ARG A 18 2.87 2.58 7.85
CA ARG A 18 3.51 1.49 8.62
C ARG A 18 2.58 0.90 9.69
N SER A 19 1.74 1.73 10.32
CA SER A 19 0.74 1.20 11.25
C SER A 19 -0.29 0.31 10.56
N TRP A 20 -0.53 0.52 9.26
CA TRP A 20 -1.35 -0.37 8.46
C TRP A 20 -0.68 -1.72 8.19
N LEU A 21 0.62 -1.72 7.86
CA LEU A 21 1.40 -2.95 7.71
C LEU A 21 1.35 -3.79 8.99
N ASP A 22 1.36 -3.15 10.16
CA ASP A 22 1.23 -3.84 11.45
C ASP A 22 -0.13 -4.57 11.57
N VAL A 23 -1.21 -4.00 11.05
CA VAL A 23 -2.55 -4.63 11.05
C VAL A 23 -2.62 -5.75 10.02
N LEU A 24 -2.04 -5.58 8.83
CA LEU A 24 -1.96 -6.64 7.83
C LEU A 24 -1.11 -7.83 8.28
N ALA A 25 0.01 -7.57 8.95
CA ALA A 25 0.86 -8.63 9.50
C ALA A 25 0.14 -9.46 10.59
N ALA A 26 -0.89 -8.89 11.22
CA ALA A 26 -1.79 -9.59 12.13
C ALA A 26 -2.95 -10.31 11.41
N GLU A 27 -3.00 -10.28 10.08
CA GLU A 27 -4.08 -10.82 9.24
C GLU A 27 -5.48 -10.25 9.56
N ASP A 28 -5.53 -9.06 10.18
CA ASP A 28 -6.79 -8.39 10.55
C ASP A 28 -7.31 -7.54 9.37
N TYR A 29 -7.69 -8.22 8.29
CA TYR A 29 -8.11 -7.59 7.04
C TYR A 29 -9.40 -6.77 7.18
N GLU A 30 -10.27 -7.13 8.12
CA GLU A 30 -11.49 -6.36 8.42
C GLU A 30 -11.14 -5.01 9.02
N LYS A 31 -10.27 -4.99 10.03
CA LYS A 31 -9.80 -3.74 10.62
C LYS A 31 -9.05 -2.90 9.60
N VAL A 32 -8.27 -3.50 8.71
CA VAL A 32 -7.65 -2.79 7.58
C VAL A 32 -8.71 -2.08 6.74
N PHE A 33 -9.74 -2.80 6.30
CA PHE A 33 -10.78 -2.29 5.44
C PHE A 33 -11.54 -1.12 6.12
N GLU A 34 -11.93 -1.28 7.38
CA GLU A 34 -12.65 -0.28 8.14
C GLU A 34 -11.78 0.97 8.46
N SER A 35 -10.56 0.75 8.96
CA SER A 35 -9.72 1.83 9.50
C SER A 35 -9.12 2.70 8.40
N LEU A 36 -8.64 2.13 7.30
CA LEU A 36 -7.94 2.88 6.25
C LEU A 36 -8.75 3.13 5.01
N GLY A 37 -9.86 2.42 4.84
CA GLY A 37 -10.68 2.55 3.65
C GLY A 37 -9.92 1.99 2.46
N TYR A 38 -10.45 0.91 1.90
CA TYR A 38 -10.01 0.45 0.60
C TYR A 38 -10.84 1.20 -0.44
N SER A 39 -10.18 2.10 -1.19
CA SER A 39 -10.80 2.84 -2.29
C SER A 39 -11.00 1.85 -3.43
N MET A 40 -12.18 1.28 -3.48
CA MET A 40 -12.50 0.24 -4.43
C MET A 40 -12.66 0.83 -5.83
N ALA A 41 -11.71 0.57 -6.70
CA ALA A 41 -12.04 0.45 -8.12
C ALA A 41 -13.04 -0.71 -8.37
N TRP A 42 -13.24 -1.66 -7.43
CA TRP A 42 -13.92 -2.95 -7.74
C TRP A 42 -14.88 -3.59 -6.70
N GLY A 43 -15.46 -2.87 -5.75
CA GLY A 43 -16.53 -3.45 -4.90
C GLY A 43 -16.09 -4.56 -3.91
N ALA A 44 -14.79 -4.77 -3.71
CA ALA A 44 -14.27 -5.89 -2.94
C ALA A 44 -13.82 -5.47 -1.51
N GLY A 45 -14.46 -6.03 -0.48
CA GLY A 45 -14.17 -5.77 0.96
C GLY A 45 -12.87 -6.41 1.47
N ALA A 46 -12.73 -6.63 2.77
CA ALA A 46 -11.54 -7.19 3.42
C ALA A 46 -10.93 -8.43 2.72
N GLN A 47 -11.78 -9.30 2.14
CA GLN A 47 -11.36 -10.50 1.40
C GLN A 47 -10.64 -10.21 0.07
N ALA A 48 -10.74 -8.99 -0.46
CA ALA A 48 -10.04 -8.56 -1.67
C ALA A 48 -8.54 -8.46 -1.42
N ILE A 49 -8.18 -7.76 -0.35
CA ILE A 49 -6.81 -7.51 0.08
C ILE A 49 -6.06 -8.84 0.25
N ARG A 50 -6.69 -9.79 0.96
CA ARG A 50 -6.15 -11.13 1.11
C ARG A 50 -5.94 -11.82 -0.24
N ARG A 51 -6.92 -11.74 -1.14
CA ARG A 51 -6.86 -12.36 -2.46
C ARG A 51 -5.75 -11.78 -3.33
N ASP A 52 -5.53 -10.47 -3.27
CA ASP A 52 -4.51 -9.80 -4.08
C ASP A 52 -3.10 -10.16 -3.59
N ILE A 53 -2.92 -10.27 -2.27
CA ILE A 53 -1.70 -10.86 -1.68
C ILE A 53 -1.54 -12.34 -2.08
N GLU A 54 -2.60 -13.15 -2.01
CA GLU A 54 -2.54 -14.58 -2.33
C GLU A 54 -2.32 -14.87 -3.82
N LYS A 55 -2.61 -13.93 -4.73
CA LYS A 55 -2.34 -14.06 -6.17
C LYS A 55 -0.88 -13.79 -6.52
N TYR A 56 -0.15 -13.05 -5.68
CA TYR A 56 1.22 -12.66 -5.95
C TYR A 56 2.12 -13.87 -6.19
N ARG A 57 3.00 -13.80 -7.19
CA ARG A 57 3.99 -14.84 -7.48
C ARG A 57 5.28 -14.17 -7.91
N SER A 58 6.38 -14.51 -7.23
CA SER A 58 7.74 -14.17 -7.68
C SER A 58 8.64 -15.37 -7.46
N PRO A 59 8.91 -16.16 -8.52
CA PRO A 59 9.85 -17.28 -8.44
C PRO A 59 11.28 -16.85 -8.05
N GLU A 60 11.65 -15.59 -8.35
CA GLU A 60 12.95 -15.02 -7.99
C GLU A 60 13.10 -14.84 -6.49
N PHE A 61 12.14 -14.18 -5.83
CA PHE A 61 12.22 -13.92 -4.39
C PHE A 61 11.68 -15.08 -3.54
N TYR A 62 10.75 -15.87 -4.08
CA TYR A 62 9.99 -16.90 -3.38
C TYR A 62 9.80 -18.18 -4.22
N PRO A 63 10.89 -18.92 -4.52
CA PRO A 63 10.80 -20.15 -5.31
C PRO A 63 9.95 -21.21 -4.62
N GLY A 64 8.91 -21.69 -5.30
CA GLY A 64 8.03 -22.76 -4.82
C GLY A 64 7.04 -22.36 -3.72
N VAL A 65 6.95 -21.08 -3.37
CA VAL A 65 5.98 -20.59 -2.38
C VAL A 65 4.64 -20.33 -3.06
N SER A 66 3.57 -20.89 -2.49
CA SER A 66 2.20 -20.76 -3.00
C SER A 66 1.28 -19.95 -2.09
N GLU A 67 1.66 -19.77 -0.82
CA GLU A 67 0.91 -19.03 0.18
C GLU A 67 1.71 -17.82 0.65
N PHE A 68 1.13 -16.64 0.52
CA PHE A 68 1.74 -15.38 0.89
C PHE A 68 0.95 -14.72 2.00
N ARG A 69 1.67 -14.20 2.98
CA ARG A 69 1.13 -13.39 4.07
C ARG A 69 2.07 -12.24 4.33
N VAL A 70 1.48 -11.09 4.64
CA VAL A 70 2.26 -9.94 5.08
C VAL A 70 2.89 -10.26 6.43
N SER A 71 4.15 -9.89 6.58
CA SER A 71 4.96 -10.14 7.77
C SER A 71 5.37 -8.82 8.42
N ASP A 72 5.90 -8.87 9.64
CA ASP A 72 6.38 -7.65 10.32
C ASP A 72 7.54 -7.03 9.53
N TRP A 73 7.30 -5.82 9.00
CA TRP A 73 8.26 -5.06 8.20
C TRP A 73 9.56 -4.75 8.94
N ARG A 74 9.54 -4.72 10.28
CA ARG A 74 10.74 -4.46 11.09
C ARG A 74 11.73 -5.62 11.09
N ASN A 75 11.23 -6.83 10.84
CA ASN A 75 11.99 -8.08 10.90
C ASN A 75 12.23 -8.71 9.52
N ALA A 76 11.64 -8.14 8.46
CA ALA A 76 11.79 -8.63 7.10
C ALA A 76 13.22 -8.46 6.58
N VAL A 77 13.81 -9.54 6.06
CA VAL A 77 15.20 -9.58 5.58
C VAL A 77 15.33 -10.40 4.30
N GLY A 78 16.14 -9.95 3.35
CA GLY A 78 16.31 -10.60 2.05
C GLY A 78 15.11 -10.43 1.12
N GLY A 79 15.13 -11.12 -0.03
CA GLY A 79 14.16 -10.87 -1.11
C GLY A 79 14.59 -9.64 -1.91
N ASN A 80 13.67 -8.68 -2.12
CA ASN A 80 14.03 -7.38 -2.68
C ASN A 80 14.96 -6.63 -1.71
N LEU A 81 16.20 -6.36 -2.12
CA LEU A 81 17.20 -5.71 -1.28
C LEU A 81 16.99 -4.19 -1.16
N GLU A 82 16.21 -3.61 -2.07
CA GLU A 82 15.90 -2.18 -2.12
C GLU A 82 14.38 -2.01 -2.17
N PRO A 83 13.65 -2.36 -1.08
CA PRO A 83 12.21 -2.25 -1.05
C PRO A 83 11.79 -0.80 -1.32
N LYS A 84 10.84 -0.64 -2.23
CA LYS A 84 10.30 0.66 -2.61
C LYS A 84 9.64 1.32 -1.40
N VAL A 85 9.96 2.60 -1.20
CA VAL A 85 9.20 3.53 -0.35
C VAL A 85 9.25 4.89 -1.04
N LEU A 86 8.13 5.33 -1.61
CA LEU A 86 8.06 6.56 -2.38
C LEU A 86 6.85 7.38 -1.97
N ILE A 87 7.08 8.65 -1.68
CA ILE A 87 6.03 9.63 -1.39
C ILE A 87 6.11 10.73 -2.43
N ARG A 88 4.98 11.01 -3.09
CA ARG A 88 4.86 12.11 -4.05
C ARG A 88 3.77 13.05 -3.59
N ARG A 89 4.01 14.36 -3.69
CA ARG A 89 3.05 15.40 -3.35
C ARG A 89 2.65 16.18 -4.59
N TYR A 90 1.37 16.51 -4.66
CA TYR A 90 0.77 17.17 -5.81
C TYR A 90 0.08 18.46 -5.37
N LYS A 91 0.08 19.45 -6.26
CA LYS A 91 -0.79 20.61 -6.10
C LYS A 91 -2.23 20.16 -6.37
N TYR A 92 -3.16 20.63 -5.54
CA TYR A 92 -4.58 20.35 -5.73
C TYR A 92 -5.06 20.72 -7.15
N MET A 93 -5.83 19.81 -7.74
CA MET A 93 -6.56 20.00 -8.99
C MET A 93 -7.99 19.51 -8.82
N GLU A 94 -8.98 20.28 -9.25
CA GLU A 94 -10.40 19.90 -9.10
C GLU A 94 -10.77 18.64 -9.89
N SER A 95 -10.15 18.45 -11.05
CA SER A 95 -10.34 17.26 -11.89
C SER A 95 -9.70 15.99 -11.33
N LEU A 96 -8.75 16.13 -10.41
CA LEU A 96 -8.04 15.03 -9.79
C LEU A 96 -7.70 15.42 -8.35
N PRO A 97 -8.61 15.19 -7.38
CA PRO A 97 -8.49 15.67 -6.01
C PRO A 97 -7.41 14.97 -5.18
N ILE A 98 -6.43 14.34 -5.82
CA ILE A 98 -5.29 13.67 -5.18
C ILE A 98 -4.20 14.71 -4.90
N VAL A 99 -3.72 14.76 -3.66
CA VAL A 99 -2.69 15.70 -3.20
C VAL A 99 -1.42 14.99 -2.73
N ALA A 100 -1.46 13.68 -2.52
CA ALA A 100 -0.26 12.86 -2.36
C ALA A 100 -0.52 11.40 -2.77
N THR A 101 0.53 10.71 -3.21
CA THR A 101 0.58 9.25 -3.33
C THR A 101 1.71 8.71 -2.46
N ILE A 102 1.52 7.50 -1.93
CA ILE A 102 2.51 6.76 -1.16
C ILE A 102 2.54 5.35 -1.72
N GLU A 103 3.69 4.92 -2.21
CA GLU A 103 3.93 3.63 -2.84
C GLU A 103 4.95 2.89 -1.97
N LEU A 104 4.69 1.63 -1.60
CA LEU A 104 5.69 0.82 -0.92
C LEU A 104 5.58 -0.68 -1.19
N ASP A 105 6.72 -1.37 -1.10
CA ASP A 105 6.77 -2.82 -1.20
C ASP A 105 6.35 -3.49 0.12
N LEU A 106 5.62 -4.59 0.01
CA LEU A 106 5.13 -5.35 1.15
C LEU A 106 6.16 -6.41 1.59
N PRO A 107 6.41 -6.55 2.89
CA PRO A 107 7.17 -7.68 3.41
C PRO A 107 6.30 -8.94 3.43
N LEU A 108 6.67 -9.99 2.71
CA LEU A 108 5.95 -11.25 2.66
C LEU A 108 6.77 -12.39 3.28
N ASN A 109 6.15 -13.18 4.16
CA ASN A 109 6.75 -14.38 4.75
C ASN A 109 8.18 -14.15 5.33
N GLY A 110 8.44 -12.98 5.91
CA GLY A 110 9.71 -12.62 6.53
C GLY A 110 10.77 -12.05 5.58
N ARG A 111 10.43 -11.77 4.31
CA ARG A 111 11.31 -11.17 3.30
C ARG A 111 10.64 -9.96 2.66
N TRP A 112 11.42 -9.07 2.06
CA TRP A 112 10.86 -8.01 1.22
C TRP A 112 10.48 -8.59 -0.14
N SER A 113 9.29 -8.24 -0.64
CA SER A 113 8.89 -8.56 -2.02
C SER A 113 8.95 -7.31 -2.90
N ASP A 114 8.51 -7.45 -4.13
CA ASP A 114 8.14 -6.35 -5.03
C ASP A 114 6.61 -6.17 -5.10
N LEU A 115 5.83 -6.80 -4.21
CA LEU A 115 4.38 -6.58 -4.17
C LEU A 115 4.10 -5.20 -3.59
N GLU A 116 3.59 -4.29 -4.41
CA GLU A 116 3.41 -2.88 -4.07
C GLU A 116 2.03 -2.63 -3.46
N ALA A 117 1.97 -1.76 -2.45
CA ALA A 117 0.75 -1.19 -1.92
C ALA A 117 0.71 0.32 -2.16
N ASP A 118 -0.35 0.75 -2.83
CA ASP A 118 -0.54 2.13 -3.26
C ASP A 118 -1.56 2.84 -2.41
N PHE A 119 -1.18 3.98 -1.86
CA PHE A 119 -2.06 4.83 -1.09
C PHE A 119 -2.19 6.19 -1.76
N ILE A 120 -3.37 6.77 -1.62
CA ILE A 120 -3.65 8.13 -2.07
C ILE A 120 -4.18 8.98 -0.91
N VAL A 121 -3.79 10.25 -0.92
CA VAL A 121 -4.40 11.27 -0.09
C VAL A 121 -5.28 12.13 -0.99
N THR A 122 -6.59 12.15 -0.71
CA THR A 122 -7.57 12.95 -1.44
C THR A 122 -8.11 14.11 -0.60
N VAL A 123 -8.51 15.21 -1.25
CA VAL A 123 -9.14 16.35 -0.59
C VAL A 123 -10.40 16.78 -1.33
N ARG A 124 -11.43 17.22 -0.60
CA ARG A 124 -12.70 17.61 -1.22
C ARG A 124 -12.71 19.04 -1.76
N SER A 125 -11.79 19.88 -1.30
CA SER A 125 -11.73 21.31 -1.63
C SER A 125 -10.33 21.85 -1.39
N PRO A 126 -9.89 22.87 -2.15
CA PRO A 126 -8.58 23.50 -1.97
C PRO A 126 -8.41 24.21 -0.61
N HIS A 127 -9.50 24.49 0.09
CA HIS A 127 -9.48 25.17 1.39
C HIS A 127 -9.42 24.21 2.58
N ASN A 128 -9.49 22.90 2.32
CA ASN A 128 -9.36 21.91 3.38
C ASN A 128 -7.96 21.96 3.99
N THR A 129 -7.89 21.79 5.31
CA THR A 129 -6.64 21.56 6.04
C THR A 129 -6.34 20.08 6.25
N GLU A 130 -7.33 19.22 5.95
CA GLU A 130 -7.28 17.77 6.10
C GLU A 130 -7.67 17.08 4.81
N GLY A 131 -6.99 15.96 4.53
CA GLY A 131 -7.30 15.03 3.46
C GLY A 131 -7.66 13.65 4.01
N VAL A 132 -8.06 12.76 3.12
CA VAL A 132 -8.37 11.37 3.41
C VAL A 132 -7.30 10.50 2.78
N LEU A 133 -6.55 9.78 3.61
CA LEU A 133 -5.66 8.70 3.21
C LEU A 133 -6.45 7.40 3.09
N CYS A 134 -6.28 6.71 1.97
CA CYS A 134 -6.84 5.39 1.71
C CYS A 134 -5.86 4.52 0.91
N LEU A 135 -5.99 3.21 1.05
CA LEU A 135 -5.35 2.23 0.18
C LEU A 135 -6.13 2.18 -1.12
N GLU A 136 -5.46 2.41 -2.24
CA GLU A 136 -6.02 2.40 -3.59
C GLU A 136 -5.89 1.01 -4.22
N ASP A 137 -4.69 0.42 -4.19
CA ASP A 137 -4.44 -0.88 -4.81
C ASP A 137 -3.33 -1.67 -4.11
N ILE A 138 -3.32 -2.99 -4.33
CA ILE A 138 -2.18 -3.87 -4.07
C ILE A 138 -1.88 -4.60 -5.37
N CYS A 139 -0.75 -4.27 -5.99
CA CYS A 139 -0.42 -4.80 -7.32
C CYS A 139 1.03 -5.28 -7.38
N SER A 140 1.27 -6.27 -8.23
CA SER A 140 2.64 -6.63 -8.62
C SER A 140 3.14 -5.61 -9.64
N PRO A 141 4.45 -5.32 -9.71
CA PRO A 141 5.00 -4.50 -10.75
C PRO A 141 4.57 -5.07 -12.10
N PRO A 142 4.28 -4.20 -13.09
CA PRO A 142 4.08 -4.68 -14.44
C PRO A 142 5.31 -5.51 -14.80
N MET A 143 5.11 -6.79 -15.15
CA MET A 143 6.17 -7.58 -15.77
C MET A 143 6.69 -6.73 -16.92
N GLU A 144 7.96 -6.32 -16.86
CA GLU A 144 8.62 -5.79 -18.05
C GLU A 144 8.46 -6.90 -19.08
N MET A 145 7.58 -6.66 -20.06
CA MET A 145 7.57 -7.51 -21.23
C MET A 145 8.89 -7.21 -21.90
N ASP A 146 9.87 -8.09 -21.70
CA ASP A 146 11.07 -8.13 -22.51
C ASP A 146 10.59 -8.14 -23.96
N ASP A 147 10.73 -7.00 -24.64
CA ASP A 147 10.56 -6.90 -26.08
C ASP A 147 11.66 -7.79 -26.71
N ALA A 148 11.28 -9.02 -27.02
CA ALA A 148 12.11 -10.01 -27.70
C ALA A 148 12.23 -9.73 -29.21
#